data_AF-A0A2G9I0B5-F1
#
_entry.id   AF-A0A2G9I0B5-F1
#
_cell.length_a   1.000
_cell.length_b   1.000
_cell.length_c   1.000
_cell.angle_alpha   90.00
_cell.angle_beta   90.00
_cell.angle_gamma   90.00
#
_symmetry.space_group_name_H-M   'P 1'
#
loop_
_entity.id
_entity.type
_entity.pdbx_description
1 polymer ?
#
loop_
_entity_poly.entity_id
_entity_poly.type
_entity_poly.pdbx_seq_one_letter_code
_entity_poly.pdbx_strand_id
1 'polypeptide(L)'
;MMFGPDICGTQTKKLHVILSYQGQNYPIKKDLQCETDKLTHFYTFILRPDATYSVLIDGRERDSGSMYNDWDILPPRKIKAVNAKKPADWDEREYIDDPNNVKPEGYDSIPREIPDPKAKEPHDWDEEEDGIWKPPKIPNPAYKGPWKPKKIKNPNYKGKWKIPWIDNPEFEDDPDLYVLKPIKYVGIEVWQVKAGSVFDNVLICDDPDYAKKVVEEVFANREAEKEAFEEAEKVRKAKEEEEAQRAREEGERRRRERGYDRRHRDRERYRDRYRKHRHDYLDDDYHDEL
;
A
#
# COMPACT_ATOMS: atom_id res chain seq x y z
N MET A 1 -13.95 9.65 -23.21
CA MET A 1 -13.88 8.67 -22.11
C MET A 1 -12.90 7.59 -22.52
N MET A 2 -12.08 7.10 -21.59
CA MET A 2 -11.21 5.94 -21.77
C MET A 2 -11.51 4.96 -20.64
N PHE A 3 -11.76 3.70 -21.00
CA PHE A 3 -12.08 2.63 -20.06
C PHE A 3 -11.42 1.34 -20.52
N GLY A 4 -10.72 0.65 -19.63
CA GLY A 4 -10.11 -0.64 -19.95
C GLY A 4 -8.85 -0.96 -19.14
N PRO A 5 -8.41 -2.22 -19.15
CA PRO A 5 -7.22 -2.66 -18.43
C PRO A 5 -5.94 -2.12 -19.06
N ASP A 6 -4.97 -1.77 -18.22
CA ASP A 6 -3.62 -1.35 -18.58
C ASP A 6 -2.60 -2.10 -17.72
N ILE A 7 -1.78 -2.89 -18.40
CA ILE A 7 -0.78 -3.77 -17.79
C ILE A 7 0.60 -3.40 -18.36
N CYS A 8 1.44 -2.82 -17.51
CA CYS A 8 2.82 -2.48 -17.83
C CYS A 8 3.78 -3.01 -16.75
N GLY A 9 4.49 -4.09 -17.10
CA GLY A 9 5.46 -4.74 -16.21
C GLY A 9 4.81 -5.32 -14.94
N THR A 10 5.56 -5.32 -13.85
CA THR A 10 5.07 -5.77 -12.53
C THR A 10 4.42 -4.64 -11.73
N GLN A 11 4.62 -3.39 -12.13
CA GLN A 11 4.25 -2.20 -11.35
C GLN A 11 2.87 -1.64 -11.73
N THR A 12 2.45 -1.80 -12.99
CA THR A 12 1.17 -1.23 -13.46
C THR A 12 0.23 -2.35 -13.85
N LYS A 13 -0.86 -2.50 -13.10
CA LYS A 13 -1.97 -3.45 -13.36
C LYS A 13 -3.27 -2.78 -12.95
N LYS A 14 -3.71 -1.82 -13.74
CA LYS A 14 -4.82 -0.94 -13.39
C LYS A 14 -5.92 -0.98 -14.42
N LEU A 15 -7.16 -0.85 -13.97
CA LEU A 15 -8.32 -0.60 -14.80
C LEU A 15 -8.52 0.91 -14.88
N HIS A 16 -8.25 1.49 -16.05
CA HIS A 16 -8.48 2.91 -16.26
C HIS A 16 -9.97 3.19 -16.36
N VAL A 17 -10.39 4.27 -15.69
CA VAL A 17 -11.67 4.94 -15.93
C VAL A 17 -11.37 6.44 -15.99
N ILE A 18 -11.28 6.98 -17.20
CA ILE A 18 -10.93 8.39 -17.44
C ILE A 18 -12.10 9.07 -18.12
N LEU A 19 -12.62 10.11 -17.46
CA LEU A 19 -13.71 10.93 -17.95
C LEU A 19 -13.14 12.26 -18.46
N SER A 20 -13.73 12.78 -19.53
CA SER A 20 -13.33 14.06 -20.09
C SER A 20 -14.38 15.09 -19.74
N TYR A 21 -13.96 16.19 -19.11
CA TYR A 21 -14.82 17.29 -18.69
C TYR A 21 -14.15 18.60 -19.08
N GLN A 22 -14.90 19.49 -19.74
CA GLN A 22 -14.41 20.79 -20.23
C GLN A 22 -13.09 20.76 -21.02
N GLY A 23 -12.80 19.65 -21.72
CA GLY A 23 -11.58 19.50 -22.53
C GLY A 23 -10.35 18.97 -21.78
N GLN A 24 -10.47 18.77 -20.46
CA GLN A 24 -9.46 18.09 -19.65
C GLN A 24 -9.86 16.64 -19.40
N ASN A 25 -8.86 15.77 -19.20
CA ASN A 25 -9.06 14.38 -18.84
C ASN A 25 -8.80 14.17 -17.34
N TYR A 26 -9.74 13.51 -16.68
CA TYR A 26 -9.70 13.22 -15.26
C TYR A 26 -9.65 11.70 -15.06
N PRO A 27 -8.52 11.14 -14.60
CA PRO A 27 -8.48 9.75 -14.19
C PRO A 27 -9.21 9.58 -12.86
N ILE A 28 -9.79 8.40 -12.65
CA ILE A 28 -10.39 8.05 -11.36
C ILE A 28 -9.32 8.02 -10.27
N LYS A 29 -9.67 8.48 -9.07
CA LYS A 29 -8.78 8.51 -7.89
C LYS A 29 -8.48 7.12 -7.34
N LYS A 30 -9.43 6.21 -7.50
CA LYS A 30 -9.36 4.85 -6.97
C LYS A 30 -8.35 4.02 -7.77
N ASP A 31 -7.58 3.21 -7.06
CA ASP A 31 -6.71 2.22 -7.69
C ASP A 31 -7.51 0.94 -7.98
N LEU A 32 -8.06 0.87 -9.19
CA LEU A 32 -8.86 -0.27 -9.62
C LEU A 32 -7.95 -1.31 -10.26
N GLN A 33 -8.01 -2.56 -9.77
CA GLN A 33 -7.21 -3.65 -10.33
C GLN A 33 -7.90 -4.26 -11.56
N CYS A 34 -7.08 -4.72 -12.51
CA CYS A 34 -7.54 -5.53 -13.63
C CYS A 34 -7.08 -6.97 -13.50
N GLU A 35 -7.85 -7.89 -14.06
CA GLU A 35 -7.48 -9.30 -14.14
C GLU A 35 -6.21 -9.48 -15.00
N THR A 36 -5.36 -10.44 -14.62
CA THR A 36 -4.02 -10.63 -15.23
C THR A 36 -3.74 -12.05 -15.72
N ASP A 37 -4.76 -12.90 -15.74
CA ASP A 37 -4.62 -14.24 -16.31
C ASP A 37 -4.70 -14.18 -17.86
N LYS A 38 -4.79 -15.34 -18.50
CA LYS A 38 -4.81 -15.47 -19.97
C LYS A 38 -6.19 -15.81 -20.53
N LEU A 39 -7.22 -15.81 -19.67
CA LEU A 39 -8.60 -16.07 -20.05
C LEU A 39 -9.27 -14.78 -20.49
N THR A 40 -10.44 -14.93 -21.13
CA THR A 40 -11.26 -13.79 -21.50
C THR A 40 -11.91 -13.19 -20.26
N HIS A 41 -11.83 -11.86 -20.16
CA HIS A 41 -12.48 -11.06 -19.12
C HIS A 41 -13.33 -9.98 -19.73
N PHE A 42 -14.46 -9.68 -19.09
CA PHE A 42 -15.43 -8.70 -19.58
C PHE A 42 -15.50 -7.52 -18.63
N TYR A 43 -15.11 -6.34 -19.13
CA TYR A 43 -15.10 -5.10 -18.36
C TYR A 43 -16.33 -4.28 -18.73
N THR A 44 -17.13 -3.92 -17.74
CA THR A 44 -18.34 -3.10 -17.92
C THR A 44 -18.24 -1.83 -17.09
N PHE A 45 -18.53 -0.69 -17.71
CA PHE A 45 -18.66 0.59 -17.03
C PHE A 45 -20.06 1.14 -17.27
N ILE A 46 -20.76 1.46 -16.18
CA ILE A 46 -22.12 2.01 -16.21
C ILE A 46 -22.06 3.39 -15.56
N LEU A 47 -22.46 4.42 -16.30
CA LEU A 47 -22.61 5.79 -15.81
C LEU A 47 -24.09 6.18 -15.85
N ARG A 48 -24.62 6.66 -14.71
CA ARG A 48 -26.05 6.96 -14.54
C ARG A 48 -26.33 8.47 -14.52
N PRO A 49 -27.57 8.91 -14.80
CA PRO A 49 -27.97 10.32 -14.76
C PRO A 49 -27.83 11.02 -13.40
N ASP A 50 -27.74 10.28 -12.31
CA ASP A 50 -27.49 10.83 -10.96
C ASP A 50 -25.99 11.03 -10.67
N ALA A 51 -25.14 10.96 -11.71
CA ALA A 51 -23.69 11.00 -11.64
C ALA A 51 -23.08 9.90 -10.76
N THR A 52 -23.80 8.79 -10.56
CA THR A 52 -23.25 7.56 -9.99
C THR A 52 -22.73 6.64 -11.08
N TYR A 53 -21.78 5.78 -10.72
CA TYR A 53 -21.23 4.79 -11.63
C TYR A 53 -21.09 3.42 -10.96
N SER A 54 -21.02 2.37 -11.79
CA SER A 54 -20.61 1.03 -11.40
C SER A 54 -19.57 0.50 -12.39
N VAL A 55 -18.56 -0.17 -11.87
CA VAL A 55 -17.56 -0.93 -12.62
C VAL A 55 -17.76 -2.40 -12.30
N LEU A 56 -18.02 -3.19 -13.34
CA LEU A 56 -18.16 -4.64 -13.23
C LEU A 56 -17.05 -5.33 -14.00
N ILE A 57 -16.55 -6.42 -13.43
CA ILE A 57 -15.63 -7.34 -14.10
C ILE A 57 -16.29 -8.72 -14.05
N ASP A 58 -16.40 -9.37 -15.21
CA ASP A 58 -17.01 -10.70 -15.36
C ASP A 58 -18.45 -10.75 -14.82
N GLY A 59 -19.21 -9.67 -15.04
CA GLY A 59 -20.60 -9.52 -14.57
C GLY A 59 -20.77 -9.27 -13.07
N ARG A 60 -19.67 -9.15 -12.31
CA ARG A 60 -19.69 -8.87 -10.86
C ARG A 60 -19.28 -7.44 -10.59
N GLU A 61 -20.05 -6.73 -9.77
CA GLU A 61 -19.67 -5.37 -9.34
C GLU A 61 -18.38 -5.42 -8.52
N ARG A 62 -17.38 -4.68 -8.99
CA ARG A 62 -16.07 -4.56 -8.35
C ARG A 62 -15.92 -3.22 -7.62
N ASP A 63 -16.49 -2.18 -8.20
CA ASP A 63 -16.47 -0.84 -7.60
C ASP A 63 -17.72 -0.07 -8.02
N SER A 64 -18.17 0.82 -7.16
CA SER A 64 -19.25 1.76 -7.42
C SER A 64 -19.01 3.05 -6.65
N GLY A 65 -19.62 4.14 -7.10
CA GLY A 65 -19.34 5.44 -6.52
C GLY A 65 -20.01 6.58 -7.26
N SER A 66 -19.44 7.77 -7.12
CA SER A 66 -20.00 9.00 -7.69
C SER A 66 -18.92 9.89 -8.27
N MET A 67 -19.24 10.54 -9.39
CA MET A 67 -18.37 11.50 -10.07
C MET A 67 -17.89 12.63 -9.16
N TYR A 68 -18.73 13.04 -8.19
CA TYR A 68 -18.40 14.09 -7.22
C TYR A 68 -17.26 13.73 -6.27
N ASN A 69 -17.06 12.44 -6.00
CA ASN A 69 -16.10 11.98 -4.98
C ASN A 69 -14.86 11.35 -5.63
N ASP A 70 -15.07 10.58 -6.70
CA ASP A 70 -14.07 9.65 -7.23
C ASP A 70 -13.24 10.23 -8.38
N TRP A 71 -13.57 11.44 -8.85
CA TRP A 71 -12.74 12.25 -9.76
C TRP A 71 -12.53 13.65 -9.20
N ASP A 72 -11.42 14.30 -9.58
CA ASP A 72 -11.15 15.71 -9.27
C ASP A 72 -11.73 16.65 -10.34
N ILE A 73 -13.00 16.44 -10.72
CA ILE A 73 -13.66 17.27 -11.74
C ILE A 73 -14.13 18.59 -11.15
N LEU A 74 -14.89 18.52 -10.05
CA LEU A 74 -15.39 19.68 -9.32
C LEU A 74 -14.57 19.90 -8.04
N PRO A 75 -14.40 21.14 -7.58
CA PRO A 75 -13.76 21.42 -6.31
C PRO A 75 -14.57 20.81 -5.15
N PRO A 76 -13.96 20.62 -3.95
CA PRO A 76 -14.66 20.01 -2.83
C PRO A 76 -15.79 20.92 -2.34
N ARG A 77 -16.93 20.33 -1.96
CA ARG A 77 -18.09 21.06 -1.40
C ARG A 77 -17.76 21.86 -0.14
N LYS A 78 -16.83 21.36 0.67
CA LYS A 78 -16.42 21.99 1.93
C LYS A 78 -14.90 22.12 2.01
N ILE A 79 -14.45 23.25 2.51
CA ILE A 79 -13.04 23.54 2.78
C ILE A 79 -12.85 23.89 4.26
N LYS A 80 -11.63 23.70 4.77
CA LYS A 80 -11.30 24.16 6.12
C LYS A 80 -11.18 25.68 6.10
N ALA A 81 -11.82 26.36 7.04
CA ALA A 81 -11.67 27.80 7.21
C ALA A 81 -10.30 28.13 7.82
N VAL A 82 -9.23 28.08 7.03
CA VAL A 82 -7.84 28.26 7.48
C VAL A 82 -7.64 29.58 8.25
N ASN A 83 -8.45 30.60 7.93
CA ASN A 83 -8.42 31.91 8.58
C ASN A 83 -9.34 32.02 9.81
N ALA A 84 -10.05 30.96 10.18
CA ALA A 84 -10.88 30.95 11.38
C ALA A 84 -10.00 31.05 12.62
N LYS A 85 -10.34 31.98 13.51
CA LYS A 85 -9.67 32.12 14.80
C LYS A 85 -10.45 31.39 15.88
N LYS A 86 -9.74 30.84 16.85
CA LYS A 86 -10.35 30.31 18.07
C LYS A 86 -11.17 31.41 18.75
N PRO A 87 -12.48 31.19 19.02
CA PRO A 87 -13.28 32.16 19.74
C PRO A 87 -12.70 32.44 21.13
N ALA A 88 -12.77 33.69 21.59
CA ALA A 88 -12.22 34.09 22.89
C ALA A 88 -12.96 33.42 24.07
N ASP A 89 -14.23 33.06 23.87
CA ASP A 89 -15.10 32.36 24.81
C ASP A 89 -14.96 30.83 24.75
N TRP A 90 -13.99 30.30 23.99
CA TRP A 90 -13.78 28.87 23.83
C TRP A 90 -12.84 28.30 24.91
N ASP A 91 -13.44 27.73 25.97
CA ASP A 91 -12.68 27.09 27.03
C ASP A 91 -12.35 25.63 26.69
N GLU A 92 -11.04 25.33 26.62
CA GLU A 92 -10.51 23.99 26.36
C GLU A 92 -10.07 23.28 27.65
N ARG A 93 -10.21 23.94 28.80
CA ARG A 93 -9.88 23.35 30.09
C ARG A 93 -11.03 22.46 30.52
N GLU A 94 -10.81 21.15 30.49
CA GLU A 94 -11.78 20.16 30.95
C GLU A 94 -12.06 20.30 32.46
N TYR A 95 -11.05 20.71 33.23
CA TYR A 95 -11.13 20.93 34.66
C TYR A 95 -10.72 22.36 35.01
N ILE A 96 -11.51 23.00 35.87
CA ILE A 96 -11.20 24.30 36.48
C ILE A 96 -11.12 24.13 37.99
N ASP A 97 -10.46 25.08 38.65
CA ASP A 97 -10.45 25.15 40.10
C ASP A 97 -11.86 25.53 40.59
N ASP A 98 -12.34 24.83 41.61
CA ASP A 98 -13.67 25.04 42.19
C ASP A 98 -13.71 26.43 42.85
N PRO A 99 -14.49 27.39 42.30
CA PRO A 99 -14.54 28.74 42.83
C PRO A 99 -15.12 28.79 44.25
N ASN A 100 -15.87 27.77 44.66
CA ASN A 100 -16.42 27.65 46.00
C ASN A 100 -15.44 26.95 46.97
N ASN A 101 -14.38 26.34 46.45
CA ASN A 101 -13.32 25.77 47.27
C ASN A 101 -12.29 26.85 47.60
N VAL A 102 -12.65 27.72 48.54
CA VAL A 102 -11.73 28.71 49.09
C VAL A 102 -10.81 28.09 50.12
N LYS A 103 -9.60 28.64 50.21
CA LYS A 103 -8.62 28.25 51.21
C LYS A 103 -9.15 28.59 52.61
N PRO A 104 -9.20 27.63 53.55
CA PRO A 104 -9.61 27.91 54.92
C PRO A 104 -8.68 28.94 55.58
N GLU A 105 -9.27 29.84 56.36
CA GLU A 105 -8.53 30.80 57.16
C GLU A 105 -7.59 30.07 58.13
N GLY A 106 -6.33 30.54 58.24
CA GLY A 106 -5.32 29.93 59.09
C GLY A 106 -4.65 28.65 58.55
N TYR A 107 -5.00 28.16 57.35
CA TYR A 107 -4.39 26.94 56.78
C TYR A 107 -2.86 27.06 56.58
N ASP A 108 -2.38 28.24 56.16
CA ASP A 108 -0.93 28.50 56.02
C ASP A 108 -0.22 28.73 57.35
N SER A 109 -0.99 29.06 58.38
CA SER A 109 -0.46 29.30 59.72
C SER A 109 -0.25 28.00 60.49
N ILE A 110 -0.68 26.85 59.96
CA ILE A 110 -0.43 25.53 60.54
C ILE A 110 1.07 25.20 60.34
N PRO A 111 1.88 25.13 61.41
CA PRO A 111 3.30 24.84 61.27
C PRO A 111 3.50 23.38 60.84
N ARG A 112 4.53 23.14 60.02
CA ARG A 112 4.90 21.80 59.55
C ARG A 112 5.31 20.85 60.68
N GLU A 113 5.87 21.41 61.74
CA GLU A 113 6.34 20.69 62.92
C GLU A 113 5.79 21.35 64.18
N ILE A 114 5.37 20.53 65.14
CA ILE A 114 4.94 20.95 66.47
C ILE A 114 5.83 20.28 67.52
N PRO A 115 6.06 20.89 68.70
CA PRO A 115 6.77 20.21 69.77
C PRO A 115 6.01 18.95 70.20
N ASP A 116 6.71 17.85 70.47
CA ASP A 116 6.11 16.58 70.85
C ASP A 116 5.35 16.71 72.18
N PRO A 117 4.01 16.58 72.18
CA PRO A 117 3.20 16.73 73.39
C PRO A 117 3.40 15.57 74.38
N LYS A 118 4.04 14.48 73.96
CA LYS A 118 4.36 13.34 74.83
C LYS A 118 5.79 13.37 75.35
N ALA A 119 6.64 14.24 74.81
CA ALA A 119 7.98 14.41 75.34
C ALA A 119 7.89 15.04 76.73
N LYS A 120 8.56 14.40 77.68
CA LYS A 120 8.81 14.95 79.00
C LYS A 120 10.28 15.26 79.11
N GLU A 121 10.57 16.30 79.89
CA GLU A 121 11.92 16.62 80.26
C GLU A 121 12.59 15.39 80.90
N PRO A 122 13.80 15.01 80.45
CA PRO A 122 14.56 13.94 81.08
C PRO A 122 14.79 14.26 82.56
N HIS A 123 14.78 13.22 83.40
CA HIS A 123 14.98 13.37 84.85
C HIS A 123 16.36 13.97 85.21
N ASP A 124 17.35 13.81 84.32
CA ASP A 124 18.73 14.25 84.53
C ASP A 124 19.04 15.54 83.75
N TRP A 125 18.02 16.37 83.43
CA TRP A 125 18.21 17.66 82.77
C TRP A 125 18.58 18.76 83.77
N ASP A 126 19.58 19.59 83.44
CA ASP A 126 20.03 20.72 84.27
C ASP A 126 19.81 22.05 83.53
N GLU A 127 18.87 22.87 83.99
CA GLU A 127 18.54 24.15 83.35
C GLU A 127 19.67 25.21 83.43
N GLU A 128 20.58 25.14 84.42
CA GLU A 128 21.71 26.08 84.53
C GLU A 128 22.84 25.77 83.53
N GLU A 129 23.06 24.48 83.23
CA GLU A 129 24.14 24.01 82.34
C GLU A 129 23.65 23.80 80.89
N ASP A 130 22.44 23.23 80.68
CA ASP A 130 21.89 22.86 79.35
C ASP A 130 20.86 23.87 78.80
N GLY A 131 20.39 24.80 79.65
CA GLY A 131 19.40 25.81 79.32
C GLY A 131 17.94 25.31 79.37
N ILE A 132 16.99 26.20 79.05
CA ILE A 132 15.54 25.89 79.08
C ILE A 132 15.24 24.74 78.11
N TRP A 133 14.78 23.61 78.66
CA TRP A 133 14.44 22.42 77.88
C TRP A 133 13.36 22.75 76.85
N LYS A 134 13.56 22.26 75.62
CA LYS A 134 12.58 22.38 74.53
C LYS A 134 12.23 21.00 73.99
N PRO A 135 10.94 20.63 73.95
CA PRO A 135 10.54 19.32 73.44
C PRO A 135 10.98 19.15 71.97
N PRO A 136 11.39 17.92 71.57
CA PRO A 136 11.74 17.63 70.19
C PRO A 136 10.54 17.92 69.28
N LYS A 137 10.81 18.46 68.10
CA LYS A 137 9.76 18.78 67.13
C LYS A 137 9.38 17.51 66.35
N ILE A 138 8.08 17.22 66.28
CA ILE A 138 7.51 16.14 65.49
C ILE A 138 6.68 16.70 64.32
N PRO A 139 6.51 15.94 63.23
CA PRO A 139 5.63 16.35 62.13
C PRO A 139 4.21 16.62 62.65
N ASN A 140 3.66 17.79 62.33
CA ASN A 140 2.32 18.18 62.74
C ASN A 140 1.27 17.38 61.93
N PRO A 141 0.45 16.51 62.56
CA PRO A 141 -0.57 15.75 61.84
C PRO A 141 -1.63 16.64 61.17
N ALA A 142 -1.81 17.89 61.62
CA ALA A 142 -2.72 18.85 61.04
C ALA A 142 -2.16 19.56 59.79
N TYR A 143 -0.86 19.50 59.54
CA TYR A 143 -0.24 20.12 58.36
C TYR A 143 -0.49 19.26 57.11
N LYS A 144 -1.33 19.76 56.20
CA LYS A 144 -1.75 19.04 54.99
C LYS A 144 -0.95 19.43 53.73
N GLY A 145 0.19 20.11 53.89
CA GLY A 145 1.01 20.61 52.79
C GLY A 145 0.48 21.91 52.17
N PRO A 146 1.06 22.39 51.05
CA PRO A 146 0.57 23.58 50.36
C PRO A 146 -0.86 23.37 49.84
N TRP A 147 -1.75 24.29 50.18
CA TRP A 147 -3.15 24.21 49.75
C TRP A 147 -3.25 24.25 48.22
N LYS A 148 -4.08 23.36 47.66
CA LYS A 148 -4.46 23.36 46.24
C LYS A 148 -5.98 23.33 46.14
N PRO A 149 -6.58 24.19 45.30
CA PRO A 149 -8.02 24.16 45.08
C PRO A 149 -8.44 22.82 44.49
N LYS A 150 -9.63 22.34 44.88
CA LYS A 150 -10.25 21.17 44.29
C LYS A 150 -10.60 21.47 42.84
N LYS A 151 -10.27 20.55 41.93
CA LYS A 151 -10.66 20.67 40.51
C LYS A 151 -12.07 20.12 40.29
N ILE A 152 -12.89 20.86 39.57
CA ILE A 152 -14.23 20.45 39.12
C ILE A 152 -14.29 20.46 37.59
N LYS A 153 -15.23 19.68 37.03
CA LYS A 153 -15.48 19.70 35.59
C LYS A 153 -15.96 21.08 35.18
N ASN A 154 -15.34 21.64 34.14
CA ASN A 154 -15.69 22.95 33.63
C ASN A 154 -17.01 22.89 32.85
N PRO A 155 -18.08 23.54 33.31
CA PRO A 155 -19.36 23.57 32.59
C PRO A 155 -19.25 24.23 31.20
N ASN A 156 -18.26 25.10 31.01
CA ASN A 156 -18.00 25.82 29.76
C ASN A 156 -17.01 25.11 28.83
N TYR A 157 -16.60 23.87 29.15
CA TYR A 157 -15.67 23.13 28.30
C TYR A 157 -16.29 22.80 26.94
N LYS A 158 -15.75 23.40 25.86
CA LYS A 158 -16.23 23.21 24.48
C LYS A 158 -15.41 22.17 23.69
N GLY A 159 -14.47 21.47 24.35
CA GLY A 159 -13.53 20.57 23.68
C GLY A 159 -12.34 21.31 23.09
N LYS A 160 -11.37 20.58 22.54
CA LYS A 160 -10.25 21.18 21.80
C LYS A 160 -10.80 21.87 20.54
N TRP A 161 -10.49 23.14 20.36
CA TRP A 161 -10.87 23.90 19.18
C TRP A 161 -10.27 23.26 17.93
N LYS A 162 -11.10 23.10 16.91
CA LYS A 162 -10.72 22.59 15.60
C LYS A 162 -11.15 23.61 14.55
N ILE A 163 -10.35 23.74 13.51
CA ILE A 163 -10.67 24.59 12.36
C ILE A 163 -12.01 24.10 11.76
N PRO A 164 -13.03 24.97 11.66
CA PRO A 164 -14.33 24.57 11.14
C PRO A 164 -14.26 24.29 9.63
N TRP A 165 -15.14 23.40 9.17
CA TRP A 165 -15.40 23.21 7.75
C TRP A 165 -16.49 24.19 7.32
N ILE A 166 -16.22 24.96 6.27
CA ILE A 166 -17.14 25.90 5.65
C ILE A 166 -17.46 25.46 4.23
N ASP A 167 -18.59 25.91 3.71
CA ASP A 167 -18.93 25.68 2.30
C ASP A 167 -17.91 26.39 1.41
N ASN A 168 -17.49 25.71 0.34
CA ASN A 168 -16.48 26.23 -0.57
C ASN A 168 -17.12 27.25 -1.53
N PRO A 169 -16.71 28.53 -1.51
CA PRO A 169 -17.27 29.53 -2.42
C PRO A 169 -16.96 29.25 -3.89
N GLU A 170 -15.91 28.47 -4.17
CA GLU A 170 -15.55 28.03 -5.53
C GLU A 170 -16.35 26.80 -5.99
N PHE A 171 -17.15 26.19 -5.11
CA PHE A 171 -17.99 25.06 -5.49
C PHE A 171 -19.26 25.53 -6.18
N GLU A 172 -19.37 25.18 -7.46
CA GLU A 172 -20.59 25.26 -8.25
C GLU A 172 -21.01 23.85 -8.64
N ASP A 173 -22.27 23.50 -8.38
CA ASP A 173 -22.81 22.18 -8.70
C ASP A 173 -23.15 22.12 -10.20
N ASP A 174 -22.81 21.01 -10.85
CA ASP A 174 -23.13 20.77 -12.25
C ASP A 174 -24.13 19.60 -12.34
N PRO A 175 -25.43 19.87 -12.57
CA PRO A 175 -26.42 18.80 -12.67
C PRO A 175 -26.19 17.89 -13.89
N ASP A 176 -25.46 18.38 -14.90
CA ASP A 176 -25.14 17.66 -16.13
C ASP A 176 -23.73 17.04 -16.08
N LEU A 177 -23.14 16.90 -14.88
CA LEU A 177 -21.80 16.33 -14.70
C LEU A 177 -21.60 14.96 -15.37
N TYR A 178 -22.67 14.14 -15.44
CA TYR A 178 -22.66 12.83 -16.10
C TYR A 178 -22.76 12.89 -17.62
N VAL A 179 -23.18 14.03 -18.18
CA VAL A 179 -23.46 14.19 -19.60
C VAL A 179 -22.15 14.28 -20.36
N LEU A 180 -21.82 13.18 -21.05
CA LEU A 180 -20.68 13.15 -21.96
C LEU A 180 -21.05 13.81 -23.30
N LYS A 181 -20.06 14.42 -23.97
CA LYS A 181 -20.23 14.87 -25.35
C LYS A 181 -20.68 13.70 -26.24
N PRO A 182 -21.54 13.92 -27.26
CA PRO A 182 -22.03 12.86 -28.13
C PRO A 182 -20.92 11.96 -28.67
N ILE A 183 -21.01 10.67 -28.36
CA ILE A 183 -20.01 9.66 -28.72
C ILE A 183 -20.36 9.13 -30.11
N LYS A 184 -19.41 9.21 -31.05
CA LYS A 184 -19.59 8.77 -32.45
C LYS A 184 -18.71 7.60 -32.85
N TYR A 185 -17.60 7.40 -32.15
CA TYR A 185 -16.57 6.45 -32.52
C TYR A 185 -16.11 5.68 -31.30
N VAL A 186 -15.77 4.43 -31.50
CA VAL A 186 -14.96 3.63 -30.59
C VAL A 186 -13.58 3.50 -31.22
N GLY A 187 -12.55 3.82 -30.45
CA GLY A 187 -11.16 3.64 -30.85
C GLY A 187 -10.45 2.72 -29.87
N ILE A 188 -9.65 1.80 -30.40
CA ILE A 188 -8.69 1.01 -29.63
C ILE A 188 -7.31 1.51 -30.04
N GLU A 189 -6.70 2.32 -29.18
CA GLU A 189 -5.36 2.87 -29.35
C GLU A 189 -4.54 2.43 -28.14
N VAL A 190 -3.64 1.46 -28.37
CA VAL A 190 -2.85 0.82 -27.31
C VAL A 190 -1.44 0.52 -27.80
N TRP A 191 -0.48 0.59 -26.87
CA TRP A 191 0.87 0.10 -27.07
C TRP A 191 1.03 -1.30 -26.48
N GLN A 192 1.62 -2.24 -27.22
CA GLN A 192 1.91 -3.58 -26.74
C GLN A 192 3.37 -3.96 -26.97
N VAL A 193 4.04 -4.43 -25.92
CA VAL A 193 5.39 -5.04 -26.05
C VAL A 193 5.26 -6.47 -26.60
N LYS A 194 4.37 -7.27 -25.99
CA LYS A 194 4.02 -8.61 -26.45
C LYS A 194 2.60 -8.56 -27.02
N ALA A 195 2.49 -8.77 -28.33
CA ALA A 195 1.19 -8.88 -28.99
C ALA A 195 0.45 -10.16 -28.55
N GLY A 196 -0.86 -10.20 -28.81
CA GLY A 196 -1.71 -11.37 -28.57
C GLY A 196 -3.02 -11.08 -27.84
N SER A 197 -3.26 -9.82 -27.45
CA SER A 197 -4.58 -9.44 -26.93
C SER A 197 -5.62 -9.50 -28.04
N VAL A 198 -6.78 -10.06 -27.70
CA VAL A 198 -7.96 -10.09 -28.55
C VAL A 198 -9.01 -9.21 -27.89
N PHE A 199 -9.62 -8.33 -28.68
CA PHE A 199 -10.74 -7.50 -28.26
C PHE A 199 -11.97 -7.93 -29.06
N ASP A 200 -13.05 -8.23 -28.36
CA ASP A 200 -14.32 -8.62 -28.96
C ASP A 200 -15.49 -8.07 -28.12
N ASN A 201 -16.71 -8.15 -28.66
CA ASN A 201 -17.96 -7.86 -27.95
C ASN A 201 -18.05 -6.43 -27.38
N VAL A 202 -17.52 -5.44 -28.10
CA VAL A 202 -17.68 -4.03 -27.71
C VAL A 202 -19.16 -3.63 -27.82
N LEU A 203 -19.79 -3.42 -26.67
CA LEU A 203 -21.18 -3.00 -26.55
C LEU A 203 -21.29 -1.60 -25.94
N ILE A 204 -22.07 -0.74 -26.57
CA ILE A 204 -22.51 0.55 -26.02
C ILE A 204 -24.03 0.56 -26.04
N CYS A 205 -24.64 0.63 -24.86
CA CYS A 205 -26.09 0.67 -24.69
C CYS A 205 -26.48 1.50 -23.47
N ASP A 206 -27.77 1.77 -23.35
CA ASP A 206 -28.41 2.52 -22.26
C ASP A 206 -29.19 1.63 -21.29
N ASP A 207 -29.27 0.31 -21.56
CA ASP A 207 -29.93 -0.68 -20.71
C ASP A 207 -28.90 -1.59 -19.99
N PRO A 208 -28.72 -1.43 -18.66
CA PRO A 208 -27.87 -2.29 -17.84
C PRO A 208 -28.28 -3.77 -17.85
N ASP A 209 -29.58 -4.07 -17.92
CA ASP A 209 -30.08 -5.44 -17.90
C ASP A 209 -29.79 -6.14 -19.22
N TYR A 210 -29.88 -5.42 -20.35
CA TYR A 210 -29.43 -5.92 -21.65
C TYR A 210 -27.93 -6.19 -21.66
N ALA A 211 -27.10 -5.26 -21.17
CA ALA A 211 -25.66 -5.47 -21.06
C ALA A 211 -25.33 -6.71 -20.23
N LYS A 212 -26.02 -6.92 -19.10
CA LYS A 212 -25.84 -8.09 -18.24
C LYS A 212 -26.16 -9.39 -18.96
N LYS A 213 -27.25 -9.46 -19.74
CA LYS A 213 -27.59 -10.66 -20.53
C LYS A 213 -26.52 -10.99 -21.56
N VAL A 214 -25.99 -9.99 -22.26
CA VAL A 214 -24.89 -10.19 -23.23
C VAL A 214 -23.65 -10.76 -22.53
N VAL A 215 -23.31 -10.26 -21.34
CA VAL A 215 -22.22 -10.82 -20.53
C VAL A 215 -22.52 -12.28 -20.18
N GLU A 216 -23.71 -12.59 -19.65
CA GLU A 216 -24.08 -13.96 -19.26
C GLU A 216 -24.01 -14.95 -20.44
N GLU A 217 -24.43 -14.55 -21.64
CA GLU A 217 -24.34 -15.36 -22.86
C GLU A 217 -22.89 -15.66 -23.25
N VAL A 218 -22.00 -14.67 -23.15
CA VAL A 218 -20.56 -14.85 -23.42
C VAL A 218 -19.92 -15.74 -22.35
N PHE A 219 -20.27 -15.52 -21.07
CA PHE A 219 -19.73 -16.29 -19.94
C PHE A 219 -20.19 -17.74 -19.92
N ALA A 220 -21.30 -18.09 -20.56
CA ALA A 220 -21.76 -19.47 -20.68
C ALA A 220 -20.69 -20.39 -21.31
N ASN A 221 -19.79 -19.84 -22.13
CA ASN A 221 -18.72 -20.57 -22.80
C ASN A 221 -17.37 -20.52 -22.05
N ARG A 222 -17.28 -19.85 -20.89
CA ARG A 222 -16.00 -19.64 -20.18
C ARG A 222 -15.33 -20.94 -19.72
N GLU A 223 -16.10 -21.91 -19.24
CA GLU A 223 -15.53 -23.19 -18.81
C GLU A 223 -14.91 -23.94 -20.00
N ALA A 224 -15.56 -23.91 -21.16
CA ALA A 224 -15.01 -24.50 -22.38
C ALA A 224 -13.73 -23.80 -22.85
N GLU A 225 -13.67 -22.46 -22.76
CA GLU A 225 -12.43 -21.70 -23.00
C GLU A 225 -11.31 -22.15 -22.07
N LYS A 226 -11.60 -22.23 -20.77
CA LYS A 226 -10.62 -22.59 -19.74
C LYS A 226 -10.07 -24.01 -19.97
N GLU A 227 -10.94 -24.98 -20.22
CA GLU A 227 -10.53 -26.36 -20.52
C GLU A 227 -9.67 -26.43 -21.79
N ALA A 228 -10.09 -25.76 -22.86
CA ALA A 228 -9.33 -25.70 -24.11
C ALA A 228 -7.96 -25.04 -23.91
N PHE A 229 -7.90 -23.98 -23.09
CA PHE A 229 -6.67 -23.28 -22.76
C PHE A 229 -5.71 -24.16 -21.94
N GLU A 230 -6.20 -24.86 -20.92
CA GLU A 230 -5.40 -25.77 -20.11
C GLU A 230 -4.83 -26.93 -20.94
N GLU A 231 -5.62 -27.48 -21.87
CA GLU A 231 -5.14 -28.53 -22.78
C GLU A 231 -4.09 -27.99 -23.76
N ALA A 232 -4.30 -26.81 -24.34
CA ALA A 232 -3.32 -26.17 -25.22
C ALA A 232 -2.01 -25.84 -24.48
N GLU A 233 -2.05 -25.40 -23.22
CA GLU A 233 -0.87 -25.17 -22.39
C GLU A 233 -0.12 -26.47 -22.09
N LYS A 234 -0.82 -27.57 -21.80
CA LYS A 234 -0.19 -28.90 -21.61
C LYS A 234 0.56 -29.33 -22.87
N VAL A 235 -0.07 -29.21 -24.04
CA VAL A 235 0.55 -29.54 -25.32
C VAL A 235 1.75 -28.65 -25.61
N ARG A 236 1.65 -27.33 -25.34
CA ARG A 236 2.78 -26.41 -25.53
C ARG A 236 3.95 -26.76 -24.61
N LYS A 237 3.68 -26.98 -23.33
CA LYS A 237 4.71 -27.34 -22.35
C LYS A 237 5.39 -28.66 -22.69
N ALA A 238 4.63 -29.66 -23.13
CA ALA A 238 5.19 -30.94 -23.58
C ALA A 238 6.13 -30.76 -24.80
N LYS A 239 5.75 -29.93 -25.77
CA LYS A 239 6.61 -29.60 -26.93
C LYS A 239 7.87 -28.84 -26.52
N GLU A 240 7.75 -27.86 -25.62
CA GLU A 240 8.89 -27.09 -25.10
C GLU A 240 9.87 -27.99 -24.32
N GLU A 241 9.36 -28.94 -23.53
CA GLU A 241 10.17 -29.93 -22.81
C GLU A 241 10.86 -30.90 -23.78
N GLU A 242 10.17 -31.38 -24.81
CA GLU A 242 10.74 -32.22 -25.85
C GLU A 242 11.85 -31.50 -26.63
N GLU A 243 11.63 -30.24 -27.03
CA GLU A 243 12.63 -29.42 -27.72
C GLU A 243 13.83 -29.13 -26.81
N ALA A 244 13.60 -28.81 -25.54
CA ALA A 244 14.66 -28.62 -24.55
C ALA A 244 15.47 -29.90 -24.33
N GLN A 245 14.82 -31.07 -24.30
CA GLN A 245 15.49 -32.36 -24.20
C GLN A 245 16.33 -32.63 -25.45
N ARG A 246 15.78 -32.44 -26.65
CA ARG A 246 16.52 -32.58 -27.92
C ARG A 246 17.73 -31.66 -27.96
N ALA A 247 17.59 -30.40 -27.53
CA ALA A 247 18.70 -29.44 -27.45
C ALA A 247 19.78 -29.86 -26.45
N ARG A 248 19.41 -30.45 -25.30
CA ARG A 248 20.35 -31.00 -24.32
C ARG A 248 21.11 -32.21 -24.87
N GLU A 249 20.40 -33.15 -25.50
CA GLU A 249 20.98 -34.34 -26.12
C GLU A 249 21.95 -33.96 -27.25
N GLU A 250 21.57 -33.01 -28.11
CA GLU A 250 22.45 -32.48 -29.14
C GLU A 250 23.67 -31.78 -28.53
N GLY A 251 23.47 -30.99 -27.47
CA GLY A 251 24.55 -30.36 -26.72
C GLY A 251 25.55 -31.36 -26.12
N GLU A 252 25.05 -32.47 -25.55
CA GLU A 252 25.89 -33.57 -25.05
C GLU A 252 26.62 -34.29 -26.18
N ARG A 253 25.94 -34.58 -27.29
CA ARG A 253 26.56 -35.20 -28.46
C ARG A 253 27.72 -34.35 -28.98
N ARG A 254 27.50 -33.04 -29.16
CA ARG A 254 28.55 -32.08 -29.58
C ARG A 254 29.71 -32.05 -28.58
N ARG A 255 29.46 -32.18 -27.27
CA ARG A 255 30.53 -32.28 -26.24
C ARG A 255 31.30 -33.60 -26.35
N ARG A 256 30.62 -34.73 -26.58
CA ARG A 256 31.26 -36.05 -26.74
C ARG A 256 32.13 -36.10 -27.99
N GLU A 257 31.65 -35.56 -29.12
CA GLU A 257 32.43 -35.46 -30.37
C GLU A 257 33.69 -34.61 -30.17
N ARG A 258 33.58 -33.41 -29.56
CA ARG A 258 34.76 -32.58 -29.21
C ARG A 258 35.73 -33.29 -28.25
N GLY A 259 35.21 -34.08 -27.31
CA GLY A 259 36.01 -34.87 -26.37
C GLY A 259 36.71 -36.05 -27.06
N TYR A 260 36.05 -36.69 -28.01
CA TYR A 260 36.62 -37.76 -28.84
C TYR A 260 37.75 -37.21 -29.71
N ASP A 261 37.55 -36.08 -30.39
CA ASP A 261 38.58 -35.43 -31.20
C ASP A 261 39.82 -35.03 -30.40
N ARG A 262 39.64 -34.47 -29.18
CA ARG A 262 40.77 -34.18 -28.28
C ARG A 262 41.53 -35.44 -27.92
N ARG A 263 40.83 -36.50 -27.46
CA ARG A 263 41.49 -37.76 -27.08
C ARG A 263 42.14 -38.47 -28.26
N HIS A 264 41.55 -38.39 -29.44
CA HIS A 264 42.10 -38.97 -30.66
C HIS A 264 43.39 -38.24 -31.06
N ARG A 265 43.38 -36.91 -31.06
CA ARG A 265 44.56 -36.07 -31.33
C ARG A 265 45.66 -36.27 -30.28
N ASP A 266 45.31 -36.42 -29.00
CA ASP A 266 46.28 -36.70 -27.94
C ASP A 266 46.88 -38.10 -28.07
N ARG A 267 46.07 -39.09 -28.45
CA ARG A 267 46.53 -40.47 -28.70
C ARG A 267 47.43 -40.54 -29.94
N GLU A 268 47.12 -39.83 -31.02
CA GLU A 268 48.01 -39.70 -32.19
C GLU A 268 49.34 -39.05 -31.81
N ARG A 269 49.31 -37.93 -31.08
CA ARG A 269 50.55 -37.29 -30.58
C ARG A 269 51.38 -38.23 -29.71
N TYR A 270 50.73 -39.04 -28.87
CA TYR A 270 51.44 -40.03 -28.06
C TYR A 270 52.05 -41.14 -28.92
N ARG A 271 51.31 -41.64 -29.92
CA ARG A 271 51.75 -42.69 -30.85
C ARG A 271 52.92 -42.23 -31.71
N ASP A 272 52.88 -41.01 -32.21
CA ASP A 272 53.99 -40.41 -32.97
C ASP A 272 55.23 -40.21 -32.12
N ARG A 273 55.06 -39.80 -30.85
CA ARG A 273 56.17 -39.68 -29.89
C ARG A 273 56.83 -41.04 -29.63
N TYR A 274 56.03 -42.10 -29.50
CA TYR A 274 56.54 -43.48 -29.35
C TYR A 274 57.17 -44.03 -30.63
N ARG A 275 56.64 -43.68 -31.81
CA ARG A 275 57.22 -44.08 -33.11
C ARG A 275 58.60 -43.49 -33.32
N LYS A 276 58.79 -42.20 -33.02
CA LYS A 276 60.11 -41.56 -33.05
C LYS A 276 61.09 -42.24 -32.09
N HIS A 277 60.67 -42.45 -30.85
CA HIS A 277 61.52 -43.09 -29.83
C HIS A 277 61.88 -44.55 -30.14
N ARG A 278 61.17 -45.24 -31.05
CA ARG A 278 61.49 -46.61 -31.48
C ARG A 278 62.40 -46.65 -32.71
N HIS A 279 62.46 -45.56 -33.47
CA HIS A 279 63.33 -45.42 -34.64
C HIS A 279 64.76 -45.05 -34.24
N ASP A 280 64.93 -44.33 -33.13
CA ASP A 280 66.24 -43.91 -32.62
C ASP A 280 67.06 -45.06 -31.97
N TYR A 281 66.50 -46.27 -31.81
CA TYR A 281 67.19 -47.43 -31.22
C TYR A 281 67.60 -48.50 -32.25
N LEU A 282 67.30 -48.31 -33.53
CA LEU A 282 67.53 -49.32 -34.57
C LEU A 282 68.43 -48.85 -35.72
N ASP A 283 68.92 -47.60 -35.68
CA ASP A 283 69.60 -46.95 -36.82
C ASP A 283 71.07 -46.58 -36.52
N ASP A 284 71.67 -47.19 -35.48
CA ASP A 284 73.04 -46.89 -35.00
C ASP A 284 74.08 -47.99 -35.33
N ASP A 285 73.88 -48.77 -36.39
CA ASP A 285 74.92 -49.66 -36.91
C ASP A 285 74.75 -49.85 -38.42
N TYR A 286 75.47 -49.04 -39.19
CA TYR A 286 76.18 -49.35 -40.45
C TYR A 286 76.35 -48.07 -41.30
N HIS A 287 77.49 -47.40 -41.13
CA HIS A 287 78.07 -46.57 -42.18
C HIS A 287 79.57 -46.89 -42.29
N ASP A 288 79.90 -47.64 -43.34
CA ASP A 288 81.24 -47.84 -43.91
C ASP A 288 81.77 -46.51 -44.47
N GLU A 289 83.02 -46.16 -44.16
CA GLU A 289 83.83 -45.26 -44.98
C GLU A 289 85.23 -45.86 -45.23
N LEU A 290 85.62 -45.76 -46.49
CA LEU A 290 86.91 -46.07 -47.12
C LEU A 290 88.09 -45.27 -46.54
#